data_AF-A0A0P9VME1-F1
#
_entry.id   AF-A0A0P9VME1-F1
#
_cell.length_a   1.000
_cell.length_b   1.000
_cell.length_c   1.000
_cell.angle_alpha   90.00
_cell.angle_beta   90.00
_cell.angle_gamma   90.00
#
_symmetry.space_group_name_H-M   'P 1'
#
loop_
_entity.id
_entity.type
_entity.pdbx_description
1 polymer ?
#
loop_
_entity_poly.entity_id
_entity_poly.type
_entity_poly.pdbx_seq_one_letter_code
_entity_poly.pdbx_strand_id
1 'polypeptide(L)'
;MVETHGRAETEALLNGVPQQPLLRTEYRGMTLEEMDLDALLKAAPALVLVDELAHTNAPGSRHTKRWQDIQELLAAGIDVYTTVNVQHLESLNDQVRGITAAQ
;
A
#
# COMPACT_ATOMS: atom_id res chain seq x y z
N MET A 1 -2.64 4.53 -1.46
CA MET A 1 -3.42 4.83 -0.23
C MET A 1 -2.54 5.67 0.67
N VAL A 2 -3.04 6.79 1.21
CA VAL A 2 -2.26 7.69 2.08
C VAL A 2 -3.09 8.00 3.31
N GLU A 3 -2.51 7.79 4.49
CA GLU A 3 -3.16 8.01 5.79
C GLU A 3 -2.88 9.44 6.27
N THR A 4 -3.86 10.33 6.12
CA THR A 4 -3.72 11.74 6.53
C THR A 4 -3.88 11.92 8.04
N HIS A 5 -4.55 10.98 8.73
CA HIS A 5 -4.90 11.03 10.16
C HIS A 5 -5.52 12.39 10.60
N GLY A 6 -6.29 13.03 9.72
CA GLY A 6 -6.95 14.32 10.01
C GLY A 6 -6.02 15.54 10.04
N ARG A 7 -4.77 15.41 9.57
CA ARG A 7 -3.84 16.53 9.45
C ARG A 7 -4.15 17.34 8.20
N ALA A 8 -4.71 18.54 8.39
CA ALA A 8 -5.13 19.44 7.31
C ALA A 8 -4.02 19.76 6.30
N GLU A 9 -2.77 19.87 6.74
CA GLU A 9 -1.62 20.10 5.85
C GLU A 9 -1.35 18.90 4.92
N THR A 10 -1.51 17.67 5.42
CA THR A 10 -1.31 16.45 4.65
C THR A 10 -2.46 16.24 3.66
N GLU A 11 -3.69 16.56 4.09
CA GLU A 11 -4.86 16.55 3.20
C GLU A 11 -4.72 17.55 2.06
N ALA A 12 -4.20 18.75 2.33
CA ALA A 12 -3.96 19.77 1.31
C ALA A 12 -2.95 19.29 0.25
N LEU A 13 -1.88 18.60 0.67
CA LEU A 13 -0.92 17.99 -0.27
C LEU A 13 -1.55 16.85 -1.07
N LEU A 14 -2.39 16.02 -0.43
CA LEU A 14 -3.05 14.88 -1.08
C LEU A 14 -4.07 15.33 -2.14
N ASN A 15 -4.75 16.45 -1.93
CA ASN A 15 -5.69 17.02 -2.91
C ASN A 15 -5.00 17.49 -4.21
N GLY A 16 -3.68 17.72 -4.17
CA GLY A 16 -2.88 18.14 -5.32
C GLY A 16 -2.40 17.00 -6.22
N VAL A 17 -2.66 15.74 -5.85
CA VAL A 17 -2.23 14.56 -6.62
C VAL A 17 -3.43 13.71 -7.06
N PRO A 18 -3.37 13.03 -8.23
CA PRO A 18 -4.41 12.10 -8.64
C PRO A 18 -4.58 10.98 -7.61
N GLN A 19 -5.83 10.66 -7.28
CA GLN A 19 -6.16 9.64 -6.29
C GLN A 19 -6.91 8.48 -6.94
N GLN A 20 -6.44 7.26 -6.65
CA GLN A 20 -7.17 6.03 -6.97
C GLN A 20 -8.19 5.78 -5.85
N PRO A 21 -9.50 5.62 -6.17
CA PRO A 21 -10.49 5.23 -5.17
C PRO A 21 -10.12 3.93 -4.44
N LEU A 22 -10.35 3.90 -3.13
CA LEU A 22 -10.14 2.71 -2.30
C LEU A 22 -11.30 1.73 -2.45
N LEU A 23 -10.99 0.44 -2.32
CA LEU A 23 -11.97 -0.62 -2.23
C LEU A 23 -12.54 -0.63 -0.80
N ARG A 24 -13.87 -0.69 -0.69
CA ARG A 24 -14.57 -0.81 0.59
C ARG A 24 -15.14 -2.20 0.75
N THR A 25 -14.85 -2.84 1.88
CA THR A 25 -15.36 -4.17 2.22
C THR A 25 -15.92 -4.17 3.63
N GLU A 26 -17.01 -4.92 3.85
CA GLU A 26 -17.59 -5.10 5.18
C GLU A 26 -17.03 -6.37 5.81
N TYR A 27 -16.38 -6.25 6.96
CA TYR A 27 -15.86 -7.38 7.70
C TYR A 27 -16.18 -7.26 9.20
N ARG A 28 -16.93 -8.24 9.72
CA ARG A 28 -17.34 -8.29 11.15
C ARG A 28 -18.01 -7.00 11.66
N GLY A 29 -18.79 -6.35 10.80
CA GLY A 29 -19.49 -5.09 11.13
C GLY A 29 -18.60 -3.85 11.12
N MET A 30 -17.40 -3.94 10.55
CA MET A 30 -16.51 -2.82 10.29
C MET A 30 -16.31 -2.65 8.78
N THR A 31 -16.37 -1.40 8.30
CA THR A 31 -15.94 -1.06 6.95
C THR A 31 -14.41 -0.99 6.92
N LEU A 32 -13.80 -1.82 6.08
CA LEU A 32 -12.37 -1.81 5.79
C LEU A 32 -12.14 -1.14 4.43
N GLU A 33 -11.11 -0.31 4.37
CA GLU A 33 -10.65 0.32 3.13
C GLU A 33 -9.32 -0.31 2.70
N GLU A 34 -9.22 -0.63 1.41
CA GLU A 34 -8.03 -1.23 0.82
C GLU A 34 -7.62 -0.56 -0.48
N MET A 35 -6.33 -0.67 -0.81
CA MET A 35 -5.80 -0.19 -2.08
C MET A 35 -6.37 -1.03 -3.24
N ASP A 36 -6.88 -0.36 -4.28
CA ASP A 36 -7.30 -1.02 -5.52
C ASP A 36 -6.08 -1.36 -6.39
N LEU A 37 -5.44 -2.49 -6.08
CA LEU A 37 -4.24 -2.96 -6.78
C LEU A 37 -4.50 -3.17 -8.29
N ASP A 38 -5.62 -3.79 -8.64
CA ASP A 38 -5.95 -4.12 -10.03
C ASP A 38 -6.14 -2.84 -10.87
N ALA A 39 -6.79 -1.82 -10.31
CA ALA A 39 -6.94 -0.54 -10.99
C ALA A 39 -5.60 0.20 -11.18
N LEU A 40 -4.71 0.15 -10.18
CA LEU A 40 -3.37 0.74 -10.29
C LEU A 40 -2.53 0.05 -11.36
N LEU A 41 -2.53 -1.29 -11.38
CA LEU A 41 -1.83 -2.08 -12.42
C LEU A 41 -2.36 -1.76 -13.81
N LYS A 42 -3.68 -1.60 -13.94
CA LYS A 42 -4.32 -1.24 -15.22
C LYS A 42 -4.01 0.18 -15.66
N ALA A 43 -3.95 1.13 -14.72
CA ALA A 43 -3.65 2.53 -15.00
C ALA A 43 -2.16 2.77 -15.31
N ALA A 44 -1.27 1.89 -14.81
CA ALA A 44 0.18 1.94 -14.99
C ALA A 44 0.79 3.34 -14.75
N PRO A 45 0.54 3.98 -13.59
CA PRO A 45 1.19 5.24 -13.25
C PRO A 45 2.70 5.04 -13.10
N ALA A 46 3.48 6.12 -13.30
CA ALA A 46 4.92 6.05 -13.09
C ALA A 46 5.30 5.87 -11.60
N LEU A 47 4.52 6.44 -10.68
CA LEU A 47 4.75 6.40 -9.23
C LEU A 47 3.43 6.23 -8.48
N VAL A 48 3.43 5.39 -7.44
CA VAL A 48 2.30 5.21 -6.51
C VAL A 48 2.74 5.51 -5.08
N LEU A 49 1.87 6.20 -4.33
CA LEU A 49 2.03 6.41 -2.89
C LEU A 49 1.22 5.36 -2.12
N VAL A 50 1.91 4.57 -1.29
CA VAL A 50 1.32 3.46 -0.52
C VAL A 50 1.76 3.55 0.94
N ASP A 51 0.89 4.02 1.83
CA ASP A 51 1.14 4.05 3.27
C ASP A 51 1.18 2.64 3.89
N GLU A 52 1.88 2.55 5.02
CA GLU A 52 1.93 1.38 5.90
C GLU A 52 2.38 0.08 5.20
N LEU A 53 3.66 -0.01 4.86
CA LEU A 53 4.27 -1.21 4.26
C LEU A 53 3.96 -2.51 5.04
N ALA A 54 3.86 -2.40 6.37
CA ALA A 54 3.61 -3.53 7.27
C ALA A 54 2.13 -3.92 7.41
N HIS A 55 1.22 -3.26 6.71
CA HIS A 55 -0.22 -3.50 6.80
C HIS A 55 -0.59 -4.95 6.43
N THR A 56 -1.62 -5.48 7.10
CA THR A 56 -2.23 -6.77 6.76
C THR A 56 -3.53 -6.49 6.04
N ASN A 57 -3.63 -6.93 4.78
CA ASN A 57 -4.75 -6.60 3.93
C ASN A 57 -6.05 -7.20 4.45
N ALA A 58 -7.16 -6.56 4.08
CA ALA A 58 -8.50 -7.04 4.41
C ALA A 58 -8.74 -8.50 3.96
N PRO A 59 -9.56 -9.28 4.71
CA PRO A 59 -9.93 -10.63 4.30
C PRO A 59 -10.60 -10.65 2.91
N GLY A 60 -10.13 -11.54 2.05
CA GLY A 60 -10.60 -11.64 0.66
C GLY A 60 -9.73 -10.90 -0.36
N SER A 61 -8.75 -10.10 0.09
CA SER A 61 -7.73 -9.54 -0.78
C SER A 61 -6.86 -10.62 -1.45
N ARG A 62 -6.37 -10.32 -2.65
CA ARG A 62 -5.46 -11.18 -3.43
C ARG A 62 -4.23 -11.58 -2.63
N HIS A 63 -3.64 -10.62 -1.92
CA HIS A 63 -2.47 -10.84 -1.07
C HIS A 63 -2.80 -10.57 0.39
N THR A 64 -2.12 -11.29 1.29
CA THR A 64 -2.31 -11.14 2.73
C THR A 64 -1.63 -9.89 3.29
N LYS A 65 -0.52 -9.45 2.68
CA LYS A 65 0.29 -8.32 3.18
C LYS A 65 0.46 -7.26 2.10
N ARG A 66 0.42 -5.99 2.50
CA ARG A 66 0.56 -4.86 1.57
C ARG A 66 1.90 -4.82 0.84
N TRP A 67 2.98 -5.27 1.48
CA TRP A 67 4.26 -5.40 0.81
C TRP A 67 4.20 -6.31 -0.42
N GLN A 68 3.30 -7.31 -0.46
CA GLN A 68 3.12 -8.17 -1.63
C GLN A 68 2.42 -7.43 -2.77
N ASP A 69 1.43 -6.58 -2.47
CA ASP A 69 0.82 -5.68 -3.46
C ASP A 69 1.88 -4.74 -4.06
N ILE A 70 2.74 -4.19 -3.20
CA ILE A 70 3.85 -3.32 -3.62
C ILE A 70 4.83 -4.08 -4.51
N GLN A 71 5.16 -5.34 -4.19
CA GLN A 71 6.01 -6.16 -5.05
C GLN A 71 5.37 -6.38 -6.43
N GLU A 72 4.05 -6.57 -6.51
CA GLU A 72 3.35 -6.72 -7.79
C GLU A 72 3.37 -5.43 -8.61
N LEU A 73 3.23 -4.25 -7.97
CA LEU A 73 3.41 -2.95 -8.62
C LEU A 73 4.85 -2.79 -9.16
N LEU A 74 5.86 -3.08 -8.33
CA LEU A 74 7.27 -2.99 -8.72
C LEU A 74 7.60 -3.95 -9.87
N ALA A 75 7.06 -5.17 -9.85
CA ALA A 75 7.22 -6.15 -10.93
C ALA A 75 6.58 -5.69 -12.24
N ALA A 76 5.55 -4.84 -12.18
CA ALA A 76 4.94 -4.18 -13.33
C ALA A 76 5.72 -2.93 -13.80
N GLY A 77 6.82 -2.56 -13.14
CA GLY A 77 7.63 -1.38 -13.46
C GLY A 77 7.07 -0.06 -12.92
N ILE A 78 6.19 -0.13 -11.91
CA ILE A 78 5.60 1.04 -11.25
C ILE A 78 6.44 1.34 -10.00
N ASP A 79 7.00 2.55 -9.92
CA ASP A 79 7.73 2.97 -8.71
C ASP A 79 6.76 3.15 -7.54
N VAL A 80 7.23 2.87 -6.33
CA VAL A 80 6.41 2.96 -5.11
C VAL A 80 7.13 3.73 -4.01
N TYR A 81 6.47 4.75 -3.48
CA TYR A 81 6.83 5.36 -2.20
C TYR A 81 5.95 4.78 -1.10
N THR A 82 6.59 4.42 0.01
CA THR A 82 5.89 3.84 1.14
C THR A 82 6.43 4.37 2.47
N THR A 83 5.64 4.18 3.52
CA THR A 83 6.03 4.49 4.89
C THR A 83 6.12 3.20 5.70
N VAL A 84 6.99 3.17 6.70
CA VAL A 84 7.05 2.07 7.65
C VAL A 84 7.49 2.60 9.01
N ASN A 85 6.82 2.18 10.07
CA ASN A 85 7.29 2.42 11.42
C ASN A 85 8.36 1.38 11.79
N VAL A 86 9.45 1.82 12.42
CA VAL A 86 10.58 0.97 12.83
C VAL A 86 10.15 -0.23 13.69
N GLN A 87 9.05 -0.12 14.44
CA GLN A 87 8.50 -1.20 15.27
C GLN A 87 8.08 -2.43 14.46
N HIS A 88 7.67 -2.24 13.20
CA HIS A 88 7.33 -3.33 12.29
C HIS A 88 8.52 -3.79 11.45
N LEU A 89 9.63 -3.05 11.48
CA LEU A 89 10.80 -3.34 10.67
C LEU A 89 11.47 -4.64 11.13
N GLU A 90 11.48 -4.97 12.43
CA GLU A 90 12.04 -6.22 12.93
C GLU A 90 11.31 -7.46 12.39
N SER A 91 9.96 -7.42 12.33
CA SER A 91 9.18 -8.52 11.73
C SER A 91 9.25 -8.53 10.21
N LEU A 92 9.42 -7.37 9.56
CA LEU A 92 9.61 -7.28 8.12
C LEU A 92 11.00 -7.70 7.67
N ASN A 93 12.05 -7.44 8.45
CA ASN A 93 13.44 -7.69 8.06
C ASN A 93 13.67 -9.17 7.73
N ASP A 94 13.11 -10.07 8.55
CA ASP A 94 13.23 -11.51 8.33
C ASP A 94 12.45 -11.98 7.09
N GLN A 95 11.37 -11.29 6.70
CA GLN A 95 10.57 -11.63 5.50
C GLN A 95 11.07 -10.97 4.22
N VAL A 96 11.59 -9.74 4.29
CA VAL A 96 12.07 -8.95 3.13
C VAL A 96 13.52 -9.29 2.78
N ARG A 97 14.38 -9.65 3.75
CA ARG A 97 15.78 -10.06 3.47
C ARG A 97 15.87 -11.33 2.62
N GLY A 98 14.84 -12.18 2.61
CA GLY A 98 14.79 -13.34 1.72
C GLY A 98 14.65 -13.01 0.23
N ILE A 99 14.27 -11.77 -0.10
CA ILE A 99 13.88 -11.37 -1.46
C ILE A 99 14.86 -10.35 -2.07
N THR A 100 15.60 -9.59 -1.24
CA THR A 100 16.61 -8.62 -1.73
C THR A 100 17.94 -9.25 -2.20
N ALA A 101 18.06 -10.58 -2.16
CA ALA A 101 19.18 -11.32 -2.75
C ALA A 101 18.90 -11.69 -4.21
N ALA A 102 18.69 -10.69 -5.05
CA ALA A 102 18.85 -10.81 -6.50
C ALA A 102 19.64 -9.58 -6.97
N GLN A 103 20.97 -9.73 -6.94
CA GLN A 103 21.85 -8.99 -7.85
C GLN A 103 21.71 -9.59 -9.25
#